data_AF-A0A7W1I360-F1
#
_entry.id   AF-A0A7W1I360-F1
#
_cell.length_a   1.000
_cell.length_b   1.000
_cell.length_c   1.000
_cell.angle_alpha   90.00
_cell.angle_beta   90.00
_cell.angle_gamma   90.00
#
_symmetry.space_group_name_H-M   'P 1'
#
loop_
_entity.id
_entity.type
_entity.pdbx_description
1 polymer ?
#
loop_
_entity_poly.entity_id
_entity_poly.type
_entity_poly.pdbx_seq_one_letter_code
_entity_poly.pdbx_strand_id
1 'polypeptide(L)' 'VAVAIPCHGVVRTDGALSGYRWGIERKRELLARERMA' A
#
# COMPACT_ATOMS: atom_id res chain seq x y z
N VAL A 1 4.44 13.22 -5.53
CA VAL A 1 3.40 13.63 -4.58
C VAL A 1 2.39 12.49 -4.47
N ALA A 2 2.34 11.81 -3.33
CA ALA A 2 1.35 10.77 -3.00
C ALA A 2 0.77 11.10 -1.61
N VAL A 3 0.35 12.36 -1.43
CA VAL A 3 0.02 12.93 -0.11
C VAL A 3 -1.50 13.14 0.05
N ALA A 4 -2.29 13.03 -1.03
CA ALA A 4 -3.75 13.24 -0.99
C ALA A 4 -4.58 12.00 -1.36
N ILE A 5 -4.02 11.02 -2.08
CA ILE A 5 -4.72 9.78 -2.47
C ILE A 5 -3.89 8.60 -1.96
N PRO A 6 -4.43 7.72 -1.10
CA PRO A 6 -3.72 6.55 -0.57
C PRO A 6 -3.60 5.47 -1.66
N CYS A 7 -2.68 5.68 -2.61
CA CYS A 7 -2.43 4.72 -3.70
C CYS A 7 -1.78 3.41 -3.21
N HIS A 8 -1.24 3.38 -1.99
CA HIS A 8 -0.79 2.15 -1.32
C HIS A 8 -1.94 1.32 -0.73
N GLY A 9 -3.12 1.92 -0.53
CA GLY A 9 -4.33 1.23 -0.05
C GLY A 9 -5.02 0.34 -1.09
N VAL A 10 -4.74 0.56 -2.38
CA VAL A 10 -5.33 -0.22 -3.47
C VAL A 10 -4.67 -1.61 -3.53
N VAL A 11 -5.36 -2.62 -3.02
CA VAL A 11 -4.99 -4.04 -3.14
C VAL A 11 -5.78 -4.68 -4.27
N ARG A 12 -5.22 -5.68 -4.97
CA ARG A 12 -6.01 -6.45 -5.94
C ARG A 12 -7.06 -7.27 -5.21
N THR A 13 -8.13 -7.63 -5.91
CA THR A 13 -9.20 -8.50 -5.41
C THR A 13 -8.72 -9.88 -4.97
N ASP A 14 -7.57 -10.33 -5.47
CA ASP A 14 -6.90 -11.56 -5.04
C ASP A 14 -6.03 -11.38 -3.77
N GLY A 15 -6.06 -10.20 -3.14
CA GLY A 15 -5.24 -9.86 -1.99
C GLY A 15 -3.76 -9.65 -2.30
N ALA A 16 -3.35 -9.77 -3.56
CA ALA A 16 -1.96 -9.58 -3.95
C ALA A 16 -1.61 -8.09 -4.01
N LEU A 17 -0.49 -7.76 -3.38
CA LEU A 17 0.12 -6.45 -3.54
C LEU A 17 0.84 -6.43 -4.90
N SER A 18 0.19 -5.89 -5.93
CA SER A 18 0.84 -5.68 -7.23
C SER A 18 1.50 -4.30 -7.31
N GLY A 19 2.64 -4.24 -8.00
CA GLY A 19 3.32 -3.04 -8.49
C GLY A 19 3.26 -1.81 -7.57
N TYR A 20 4.23 -1.66 -6.68
CA TYR A 20 4.49 -0.38 -6.02
C TYR A 20 5.81 0.18 -6.50
N ARG A 21 5.84 1.45 -6.92
CA ARG A 21 7.06 2.11 -7.44
C ARG A 21 8.25 2.00 -6.48
N TRP A 22 7.98 1.91 -5.18
CA TRP A 22 8.98 1.80 -4.13
C TRP A 22 9.11 0.39 -3.54
N GLY A 23 8.61 -0.63 -4.24
CA GLY A 23 8.62 -2.01 -3.80
C GLY A 23 7.41 -2.40 -2.93
N ILE A 24 7.02 -3.66 -3.02
CA ILE A 24 5.87 -4.21 -2.29
C ILE A 24 6.07 -4.15 -0.77
N GLU A 25 7.31 -4.27 -0.31
CA GLU A 25 7.68 -4.18 1.11
C GLU A 25 7.25 -2.85 1.73
N ARG A 26 7.47 -1.73 1.02
CA ARG A 26 7.09 -0.40 1.51
C ARG A 26 5.57 -0.22 1.54
N LYS A 27 4.84 -0.85 0.61
CA LYS A 27 3.38 -0.87 0.61
C LYS A 27 2.83 -1.69 1.78
N ARG A 28 3.46 -2.83 2.10
CA ARG A 28 3.10 -3.68 3.25
C ARG A 28 3.30 -2.96 4.58
N GLU A 29 4.43 -2.27 4.75
CA GLU A 29 4.72 -1.47 5.95
C GLU A 29 3.70 -0.34 6.14
N LEU A 30 3.32 0.37 5.08
CA LEU A 30 2.30 1.42 5.14
C LEU A 30 0.93 0.86 5.52
N LEU A 31 0.51 -0.24 4.91
CA LEU A 31 -0.75 -0.92 5.25
C LEU A 31 -0.76 -1.45 6.69
N ALA A 32 0.39 -1.93 7.19
CA ALA A 32 0.52 -2.40 8.56
C ALA A 32 0.37 -1.24 9.56
N ARG A 33 0.95 -0.07 9.26
CA ARG A 33 0.81 1.13 10.08
C ARG A 33 -0.63 1.67 10.08
N GLU A 34 -1.31 1.63 8.93
CA GLU A 34 -2.73 2.02 8.83
C GLU A 34 -3.67 1.09 9.61
N ARG A 35 -3.33 -0.20 9.77
CA ARG A 35 -4.11 -1.12 10.62
C ARG A 35 -3.92 -0.92 12.11
N MET A 36 -2.86 -0.22 12.52
CA MET A 36 -2.51 0.03 13.92
C MET A 36 -2.99 1.40 14.43
N ALA A 37 -3.55 2.23 13.54
CA ALA A 37 -4.20 3.50 13.85
C ALA A 37 -5.72 3.31 13.93
#